data_AF-A0A9X4SE93-F1
#
_entry.id   AF-A0A9X4SE93-F1
#
_cell.length_a   1.000
_cell.length_b   1.000
_cell.length_c   1.000
_cell.angle_alpha   90.00
_cell.angle_beta   90.00
_cell.angle_gamma   90.00
#
_symmetry.space_group_name_H-M   'P 1'
#
loop_
_entity.id
_entity.type
_entity.pdbx_description
1 polymer ?
#
loop_
_entity_poly.entity_id
_entity_poly.type
_entity_poly.pdbx_seq_one_letter_code
_entity_poly.pdbx_strand_id
1 'polypeptide(L)'
;MGILGQFSNSVIENNVFEANNFRGSGFDHGTYLSGKTGYSGYNIVIRNNHYNRNSNVNGVCTGGNMTFHGQMDGVLIEGNRVEQDAAADGCWEMSITQGYDTAEWFRNFVVRNNKLINAGNTGMAVQSAPGIVIEGNVVINTQDRFQTGISVGHNEYQNGDVPDGNATVRNNTVCQSGGATGPAVNVNSPNSVVTNNVVVTGAAATTGVCAR
;
A
#
# COMPACT_ATOMS: atom_id res chain seq x y z
N MET A 1 11.82 -7.81 10.46
CA MET A 1 10.59 -7.01 10.54
C MET A 1 10.92 -5.76 11.31
N GLY A 2 10.40 -4.59 10.94
CA GLY A 2 10.46 -3.40 11.79
C GLY A 2 9.43 -3.50 12.92
N ILE A 3 8.15 -3.63 12.55
CA ILE A 3 7.05 -3.90 13.49
C ILE A 3 6.27 -5.10 13.00
N LEU A 4 5.89 -5.99 13.92
CA LEU A 4 5.04 -7.15 13.66
C LEU A 4 4.05 -7.30 14.80
N GLY A 5 2.75 -7.31 14.48
CA GLY A 5 1.74 -7.77 15.43
C GLY A 5 0.38 -7.11 15.28
N GLN A 6 -0.44 -7.32 16.29
CA GLN A 6 -1.77 -6.73 16.41
C GLN A 6 -1.70 -5.52 17.34
N PHE A 7 -2.32 -4.42 16.91
CA PHE A 7 -2.31 -3.15 17.63
C PHE A 7 -3.73 -2.63 17.88
N SER A 8 -3.89 -1.84 18.93
CA SER A 8 -5.14 -1.14 19.21
C SER A 8 -4.85 0.17 19.94
N ASN A 9 -5.57 1.24 19.63
CA ASN A 9 -5.34 2.57 20.22
C ASN A 9 -3.87 2.99 20.17
N SER A 10 -3.26 2.83 18.99
CA SER A 10 -1.82 2.91 18.81
C SER A 10 -1.45 3.96 17.78
N VAL A 11 -0.34 4.65 18.02
CA VAL A 11 0.23 5.63 17.09
C VAL A 11 1.64 5.18 16.74
N ILE A 12 1.91 5.01 15.45
CA ILE A 12 3.24 4.75 14.88
C ILE A 12 3.59 5.98 14.05
N GLU A 13 4.43 6.86 14.59
CA GLU A 13 4.73 8.14 13.96
C GLU A 13 6.19 8.55 14.00
N ASN A 14 6.61 9.25 12.95
CA ASN A 14 7.94 9.87 12.85
C ASN A 14 9.11 8.88 12.99
N ASN A 15 8.92 7.63 12.55
CA ASN A 15 9.94 6.59 12.59
C ASN A 15 10.65 6.44 11.24
N VAL A 16 11.84 5.84 11.28
CA VAL A 16 12.54 5.33 10.12
C VAL A 16 12.60 3.80 10.22
N PHE A 17 11.99 3.12 9.25
CA PHE A 17 12.09 1.67 9.05
C PHE A 17 13.02 1.44 7.86
N GLU A 18 14.26 1.05 8.15
CA GLU A 18 15.27 0.92 7.09
C GLU A 18 16.03 -0.38 7.17
N ALA A 19 16.40 -0.91 6.00
CA ALA A 19 17.31 -2.04 5.84
C ALA A 19 16.96 -3.21 6.77
N ASN A 20 15.69 -3.62 6.78
CA ASN A 20 15.27 -4.83 7.45
C ASN A 20 14.83 -5.89 6.43
N ASN A 21 14.88 -7.16 6.85
CA ASN A 21 14.41 -8.33 6.10
C ASN A 21 15.25 -8.76 4.88
N PHE A 22 16.54 -9.03 5.09
CA PHE A 22 17.48 -9.39 4.02
C PHE A 22 17.33 -10.81 3.44
N ARG A 23 16.36 -11.60 3.90
CA ARG A 23 16.19 -12.99 3.43
C ARG A 23 15.38 -13.07 2.14
N GLY A 24 14.54 -12.07 1.86
CA GLY A 24 13.70 -11.99 0.68
C GLY A 24 12.62 -13.06 0.67
N SER A 25 11.42 -12.71 1.11
CA SER A 25 10.26 -13.58 1.06
C SER A 25 8.97 -12.78 1.13
N GLY A 26 7.85 -13.41 0.79
CA GLY A 26 6.52 -12.84 1.08
C GLY A 26 6.22 -12.66 2.57
N PHE A 27 7.09 -13.14 3.47
CA PHE A 27 6.99 -12.94 4.92
C PHE A 27 7.83 -11.79 5.44
N ASP A 28 8.52 -11.07 4.56
CA ASP A 28 9.40 -9.98 4.92
C ASP A 28 8.68 -8.64 4.71
N HIS A 29 8.47 -7.90 5.80
CA HIS A 29 7.75 -6.61 5.81
C HIS A 29 8.46 -5.53 6.64
N GLY A 30 8.44 -4.29 6.16
CA GLY A 30 8.87 -3.14 6.98
C GLY A 30 8.02 -3.03 8.24
N THR A 31 6.70 -3.02 8.05
CA THR A 31 5.70 -3.17 9.10
C THR A 31 4.63 -4.15 8.66
N TYR A 32 4.25 -5.06 9.57
CA TYR A 32 3.17 -6.00 9.40
C TYR A 32 2.18 -5.84 10.55
N LEU A 33 0.99 -5.37 10.23
CA LEU A 33 -0.09 -5.23 11.19
C LEU A 33 -1.15 -6.29 10.91
N SER A 34 -1.64 -6.93 11.97
CA SER A 34 -2.66 -7.95 11.85
C SER A 34 -3.81 -7.78 12.84
N GLY A 35 -4.88 -8.53 12.60
CA GLY A 35 -5.99 -8.72 13.53
C GLY A 35 -6.70 -10.04 13.25
N LYS A 36 -7.61 -10.45 14.13
CA LYS A 36 -8.44 -11.66 13.92
C LYS A 36 -9.79 -11.52 14.63
N THR A 37 -10.70 -12.44 14.37
CA THR A 37 -11.99 -12.51 15.09
C THR A 37 -11.78 -12.51 16.61
N GLY A 38 -12.47 -11.60 17.30
CA GLY A 38 -12.37 -11.40 18.75
C GLY A 38 -11.15 -10.58 19.20
N TYR A 39 -10.23 -10.27 18.29
CA TYR A 39 -8.99 -9.55 18.52
C TYR A 39 -8.64 -8.73 17.26
N SER A 40 -9.53 -7.82 16.85
CA SER A 40 -9.29 -6.95 15.70
C SER A 40 -8.27 -5.86 16.03
N GLY A 41 -7.56 -5.36 15.03
CA GLY A 41 -6.85 -4.10 15.16
C GLY A 41 -7.84 -2.94 15.13
N TYR A 42 -7.71 -1.93 16.00
CA TYR A 42 -8.62 -0.78 15.93
C TYR A 42 -8.01 0.54 16.41
N ASN A 43 -8.47 1.65 15.84
CA ASN A 43 -8.02 3.00 16.19
C ASN A 43 -6.48 3.13 16.12
N ILE A 44 -5.94 2.96 14.91
CA ILE A 44 -4.50 2.97 14.66
C ILE A 44 -4.16 4.15 13.75
N VAL A 45 -3.12 4.90 14.12
CA VAL A 45 -2.58 5.97 13.30
C VAL A 45 -1.15 5.62 12.90
N ILE A 46 -0.87 5.62 11.60
CA ILE A 46 0.47 5.42 11.04
C ILE A 46 0.79 6.67 10.23
N ARG A 47 1.65 7.54 10.74
CA ARG A 47 1.90 8.82 10.07
C ARG A 47 3.34 9.28 10.05
N ASN A 48 3.71 9.96 8.96
CA ASN A 48 5.01 10.61 8.81
C ASN A 48 6.21 9.68 9.03
N ASN A 49 6.05 8.37 8.77
CA ASN A 49 7.16 7.42 8.84
C ASN A 49 7.86 7.32 7.48
N HIS A 50 9.14 6.98 7.52
CA HIS A 50 9.95 6.72 6.34
C HIS A 50 10.37 5.25 6.29
N TYR A 51 10.01 4.58 5.21
CA TYR A 51 10.36 3.20 4.91
C TYR A 51 11.35 3.20 3.75
N ASN A 52 12.53 2.63 3.96
CA ASN A 52 13.60 2.69 2.97
C ASN A 52 14.37 1.37 2.88
N ARG A 53 14.52 0.82 1.68
CA ARG A 53 15.28 -0.41 1.43
C ARG A 53 14.91 -1.58 2.37
N ASN A 54 13.61 -1.73 2.67
CA ASN A 54 13.13 -2.90 3.42
C ASN A 54 12.87 -4.06 2.46
N SER A 55 12.92 -5.29 2.98
CA SER A 55 12.70 -6.51 2.18
C SER A 55 13.62 -6.57 0.97
N ASN A 56 14.83 -6.02 1.15
CA ASN A 56 15.82 -5.80 0.12
C ASN A 56 16.86 -6.93 0.14
N VAL A 57 16.95 -7.66 -0.97
CA VAL A 57 17.96 -8.68 -1.21
C VAL A 57 18.85 -8.20 -2.34
N ASN A 58 20.14 -8.02 -2.05
CA ASN A 58 21.14 -7.59 -3.01
C ASN A 58 20.77 -6.30 -3.77
N GLY A 59 20.20 -5.32 -3.07
CA GLY A 59 19.81 -4.03 -3.65
C GLY A 59 18.39 -4.01 -4.23
N VAL A 60 17.68 -5.15 -4.28
CA VAL A 60 16.35 -5.25 -4.89
C VAL A 60 15.29 -5.61 -3.84
N CYS A 61 14.22 -4.82 -3.75
CA CYS A 61 13.05 -5.17 -2.95
C CYS A 61 12.32 -6.39 -3.53
N THR A 62 12.03 -7.39 -2.71
CA THR A 62 11.34 -8.63 -3.12
C THR A 62 10.19 -9.02 -2.19
N GLY A 63 9.80 -8.16 -1.26
CA GLY A 63 8.72 -8.40 -0.29
C GLY A 63 7.88 -7.15 -0.03
N GLY A 64 6.89 -7.23 0.85
CA GLY A 64 6.06 -6.07 1.20
C GLY A 64 6.79 -5.07 2.09
N ASN A 65 6.31 -3.83 2.14
CA ASN A 65 6.80 -2.81 3.07
C ASN A 65 5.78 -2.55 4.17
N MET A 66 4.61 -1.99 3.84
CA MET A 66 3.54 -1.75 4.79
C MET A 66 2.39 -2.72 4.51
N THR A 67 2.29 -3.80 5.29
CA THR A 67 1.29 -4.85 5.06
C THR A 67 0.30 -4.96 6.20
N PHE A 68 -0.96 -5.17 5.82
CA PHE A 68 -2.11 -5.38 6.69
C PHE A 68 -2.84 -6.63 6.26
N HIS A 69 -3.06 -7.53 7.21
CA HIS A 69 -3.94 -8.70 7.08
C HIS A 69 -4.89 -8.76 8.27
N GLY A 70 -5.95 -9.55 8.17
CA GLY A 70 -6.86 -9.80 9.27
C GLY A 70 -8.08 -8.87 9.32
N GLN A 71 -8.49 -8.56 10.54
CA GLN A 71 -9.66 -7.74 10.83
C GLN A 71 -9.24 -6.43 11.47
N MET A 72 -9.53 -5.31 10.83
CA MET A 72 -9.08 -3.99 11.29
C MET A 72 -10.15 -2.90 11.09
N ASP A 73 -10.31 -2.03 12.09
CA ASP A 73 -11.29 -0.93 12.09
C ASP A 73 -10.65 0.42 12.46
N GLY A 74 -10.81 1.44 11.62
CA GLY A 74 -10.39 2.80 11.96
C GLY A 74 -8.88 2.94 11.94
N VAL A 75 -8.31 2.81 10.73
CA VAL A 75 -6.87 2.98 10.50
C VAL A 75 -6.63 4.20 9.63
N LEU A 76 -5.83 5.14 10.12
CA LEU A 76 -5.35 6.30 9.38
C LEU A 76 -3.90 6.08 8.96
N ILE A 77 -3.63 6.08 7.66
CA ILE A 77 -2.29 6.01 7.08
C ILE A 77 -2.01 7.33 6.36
N GLU A 78 -1.16 8.18 6.95
CA GLU A 78 -1.00 9.56 6.49
C GLU A 78 0.46 10.02 6.36
N GLY A 79 0.83 10.66 5.25
CA GLY A 79 2.11 11.38 5.16
C GLY A 79 3.35 10.47 5.20
N ASN A 80 3.18 9.15 5.06
CA ASN A 80 4.30 8.22 5.07
C ASN A 80 5.01 8.24 3.71
N ARG A 81 6.31 7.97 3.72
CA ARG A 81 7.13 7.77 2.53
C ARG A 81 7.64 6.35 2.51
N VAL A 82 7.37 5.61 1.45
CA VAL A 82 7.86 4.25 1.23
C VAL A 82 8.63 4.22 -0.08
N GLU A 83 9.92 3.88 -0.03
CA GLU A 83 10.82 4.02 -1.16
C GLU A 83 11.78 2.84 -1.31
N GLN A 84 11.89 2.39 -2.57
CA GLN A 84 12.93 1.45 -3.00
C GLN A 84 13.82 2.05 -4.10
N ASP A 85 15.08 1.63 -4.09
CA ASP A 85 16.01 1.92 -5.18
C ASP A 85 15.70 1.08 -6.42
N ALA A 86 15.43 -0.21 -6.21
CA ALA A 86 15.00 -1.15 -7.21
C ALA A 86 14.05 -2.19 -6.59
N ALA A 87 13.15 -2.74 -7.38
CA ALA A 87 12.14 -3.70 -6.94
C ALA A 87 11.85 -4.78 -7.99
N ALA A 88 11.46 -5.96 -7.50
CA ALA A 88 11.02 -7.11 -8.29
C ALA A 88 9.51 -7.38 -8.06
N ASP A 89 8.94 -8.32 -8.81
CA ASP A 89 7.47 -8.59 -8.81
C ASP A 89 6.88 -9.02 -7.46
N GLY A 90 7.74 -9.31 -6.47
CA GLY A 90 7.35 -9.57 -5.09
C GLY A 90 7.31 -8.32 -4.19
N CYS A 91 7.51 -7.12 -4.74
CA CYS A 91 7.60 -5.89 -3.94
C CYS A 91 6.32 -5.05 -4.00
N TRP A 92 5.69 -4.90 -2.84
CA TRP A 92 4.53 -4.05 -2.61
C TRP A 92 4.88 -2.95 -1.60
N GLU A 93 4.62 -1.68 -1.92
CA GLU A 93 4.89 -0.61 -0.96
C GLU A 93 3.82 -0.59 0.15
N MET A 94 2.55 -0.75 -0.23
CA MET A 94 1.42 -0.83 0.69
C MET A 94 0.44 -1.93 0.27
N SER A 95 0.18 -2.88 1.17
CA SER A 95 -0.74 -4.00 0.95
C SER A 95 -1.79 -4.04 2.07
N ILE A 96 -3.01 -3.65 1.77
CA ILE A 96 -4.18 -3.80 2.65
C ILE A 96 -5.05 -4.88 2.01
N THR A 97 -4.75 -6.15 2.28
CA THR A 97 -5.32 -7.25 1.50
C THR A 97 -5.69 -8.42 2.39
N GLN A 98 -6.61 -9.29 1.94
CA GLN A 98 -6.74 -10.60 2.54
C GLN A 98 -5.42 -11.41 2.38
N GLY A 99 -5.18 -12.32 3.32
CA GLY A 99 -4.04 -13.24 3.36
C GLY A 99 -4.21 -14.41 4.34
N TYR A 100 -5.36 -14.56 4.98
CA TYR A 100 -5.66 -15.59 5.96
C TYR A 100 -6.82 -16.50 5.55
N ASP A 101 -6.83 -17.68 6.17
CA ASP A 101 -7.83 -18.74 6.03
C ASP A 101 -9.14 -18.43 6.78
N THR A 102 -9.28 -17.20 7.28
CA THR A 102 -10.39 -16.74 8.14
C THR A 102 -10.84 -15.37 7.68
N ALA A 103 -12.14 -15.08 7.78
CA ALA A 103 -12.74 -13.80 7.36
C ALA A 103 -11.91 -12.55 7.70
N GLU A 104 -11.57 -11.79 6.67
CA GLU A 104 -10.86 -10.52 6.76
C GLU A 104 -11.73 -9.34 6.36
N TRP A 105 -11.42 -8.18 6.93
CA TRP A 105 -12.06 -6.91 6.59
C TRP A 105 -11.25 -5.72 7.10
N PHE A 106 -11.27 -4.63 6.34
CA PHE A 106 -10.57 -3.39 6.65
C PHE A 106 -11.58 -2.22 6.59
N ARG A 107 -12.22 -1.94 7.73
CA ARG A 107 -13.30 -0.94 7.81
C ARG A 107 -12.77 0.40 8.27
N ASN A 108 -13.37 1.48 7.76
CA ASN A 108 -13.03 2.85 8.15
C ASN A 108 -11.54 3.17 7.95
N PHE A 109 -10.95 2.64 6.87
CA PHE A 109 -9.57 2.96 6.48
C PHE A 109 -9.54 4.30 5.74
N VAL A 110 -8.55 5.11 6.08
CA VAL A 110 -8.22 6.34 5.35
C VAL A 110 -6.73 6.33 5.03
N VAL A 111 -6.41 6.34 3.74
CA VAL A 111 -5.04 6.36 3.22
C VAL A 111 -4.84 7.66 2.46
N ARG A 112 -4.07 8.58 3.04
CA ARG A 112 -3.93 9.91 2.44
C ARG A 112 -2.54 10.51 2.48
N ASN A 113 -2.23 11.31 1.47
CA ASN A 113 -1.00 12.10 1.41
C ASN A 113 0.31 11.28 1.58
N ASN A 114 0.29 9.99 1.25
CA ASN A 114 1.49 9.14 1.29
C ASN A 114 2.25 9.22 -0.04
N LYS A 115 3.57 9.00 0.01
CA LYS A 115 4.44 8.92 -1.17
C LYS A 115 5.02 7.51 -1.30
N LEU A 116 4.65 6.78 -2.35
CA LEU A 116 5.05 5.39 -2.59
C LEU A 116 5.91 5.34 -3.84
N ILE A 117 7.15 4.87 -3.73
CA ILE A 117 8.17 5.03 -4.78
C ILE A 117 8.76 3.67 -5.11
N ASN A 118 8.67 3.31 -6.40
CA ASN A 118 9.32 2.15 -7.01
C ASN A 118 8.91 0.81 -6.40
N ALA A 119 7.60 0.54 -6.42
CA ALA A 119 7.13 -0.82 -6.21
C ALA A 119 7.60 -1.71 -7.37
N GLY A 120 7.65 -3.02 -7.14
CA GLY A 120 7.94 -3.97 -8.21
C GLY A 120 6.70 -4.67 -8.76
N ASN A 121 5.57 -4.58 -8.04
CA ASN A 121 4.28 -5.10 -8.47
C ASN A 121 3.19 -4.04 -8.39
N THR A 122 2.86 -3.60 -7.17
CA THR A 122 1.80 -2.62 -6.94
C THR A 122 2.23 -1.63 -5.87
N GLY A 123 2.04 -0.34 -6.13
CA GLY A 123 2.29 0.72 -5.15
C GLY A 123 1.36 0.57 -3.95
N MET A 124 0.05 0.54 -4.21
CA MET A 124 -0.96 0.32 -3.18
C MET A 124 -1.97 -0.73 -3.65
N ALA A 125 -2.01 -1.87 -2.98
CA ALA A 125 -3.01 -2.90 -3.19
C ALA A 125 -4.03 -2.89 -2.06
N VAL A 126 -5.32 -2.87 -2.42
CA VAL A 126 -6.43 -2.81 -1.46
C VAL A 126 -7.50 -3.83 -1.83
N GLN A 127 -7.87 -4.65 -0.85
CA GLN A 127 -8.91 -5.67 -0.96
C GLN A 127 -9.64 -5.81 0.38
N SER A 128 -10.90 -6.25 0.36
CA SER A 128 -11.75 -6.44 1.53
C SER A 128 -11.91 -5.18 2.42
N ALA A 129 -11.88 -4.00 1.79
CA ALA A 129 -11.87 -2.69 2.45
C ALA A 129 -13.09 -1.84 2.04
N PRO A 130 -14.32 -2.25 2.41
CA PRO A 130 -15.52 -1.50 2.04
C PRO A 130 -15.49 -0.09 2.63
N GLY A 131 -15.77 0.91 1.78
CA GLY A 131 -15.82 2.31 2.16
C GLY A 131 -14.46 2.97 2.35
N ILE A 132 -13.35 2.33 1.96
CA ILE A 132 -12.01 2.93 2.10
C ILE A 132 -11.90 4.27 1.36
N VAL A 133 -11.22 5.23 1.98
CA VAL A 133 -10.87 6.52 1.35
C VAL A 133 -9.38 6.53 1.02
N ILE A 134 -9.05 6.73 -0.25
CA ILE A 134 -7.69 6.83 -0.77
C ILE A 134 -7.56 8.18 -1.47
N GLU A 135 -6.84 9.12 -0.85
CA GLU A 135 -6.76 10.49 -1.37
C GLU A 135 -5.41 11.21 -1.27
N GLY A 136 -5.09 12.03 -2.26
CA GLY A 136 -3.88 12.89 -2.20
C GLY A 136 -2.56 12.12 -2.19
N ASN A 137 -2.56 10.81 -2.43
CA ASN A 137 -1.33 10.02 -2.45
C ASN A 137 -0.57 10.25 -3.75
N VAL A 138 0.76 10.09 -3.68
CA VAL A 138 1.66 10.16 -4.83
C VAL A 138 2.32 8.79 -5.00
N VAL A 139 2.10 8.14 -6.14
CA VAL A 139 2.74 6.86 -6.48
C VAL A 139 3.69 7.08 -7.65
N ILE A 140 4.96 6.73 -7.49
CA ILE A 140 6.00 6.97 -8.49
C ILE A 140 6.60 5.64 -8.92
N ASN A 141 6.71 5.42 -10.23
CA ASN A 141 7.50 4.35 -10.81
C ASN A 141 8.54 4.93 -11.79
N THR A 142 9.80 4.87 -11.40
CA THR A 142 10.93 5.29 -12.25
C THR A 142 11.63 4.10 -12.91
N GLN A 143 11.13 2.88 -12.74
CA GLN A 143 11.77 1.64 -13.18
C GLN A 143 11.18 1.14 -14.49
N ASP A 144 11.99 0.50 -15.33
CA ASP A 144 11.49 -0.25 -16.50
C ASP A 144 10.88 -1.60 -16.07
N ARG A 145 9.87 -1.52 -15.21
CA ARG A 145 9.14 -2.66 -14.68
C ARG A 145 7.64 -2.35 -14.62
N PHE A 146 6.84 -3.36 -14.90
CA PHE A 146 5.40 -3.29 -14.76
C PHE A 146 5.03 -3.02 -13.29
N GLN A 147 4.35 -1.89 -13.05
CA GLN A 147 3.82 -1.54 -11.74
C GLN A 147 2.39 -1.03 -11.90
N THR A 148 1.46 -1.60 -11.13
CA THR A 148 0.15 -0.98 -10.90
C THR A 148 0.31 0.12 -9.84
N GLY A 149 -0.18 1.33 -10.10
CA GLY A 149 -0.05 2.44 -9.15
C GLY A 149 -0.89 2.20 -7.89
N ILE A 150 -2.20 2.30 -8.05
CA ILE A 150 -3.20 2.03 -7.02
C ILE A 150 -4.18 1.00 -7.55
N SER A 151 -4.38 -0.11 -6.81
CA SER A 151 -5.36 -1.14 -7.13
C SER A 151 -6.34 -1.29 -5.96
N VAL A 152 -7.63 -1.18 -6.24
CA VAL A 152 -8.71 -1.37 -5.27
C VAL A 152 -9.71 -2.38 -5.81
N GLY A 153 -10.04 -3.38 -5.00
CA GLY A 153 -11.01 -4.41 -5.35
C GLY A 153 -10.36 -5.73 -5.77
N HIS A 154 -11.04 -6.81 -5.43
CA HIS A 154 -10.73 -8.16 -5.88
C HIS A 154 -11.96 -8.88 -6.42
N ASN A 155 -11.76 -9.99 -7.14
CA ASN A 155 -12.85 -10.82 -7.67
C ASN A 155 -13.14 -12.05 -6.80
N GLU A 156 -12.27 -12.34 -5.84
CA GLU A 156 -12.36 -13.53 -4.99
C GLU A 156 -12.39 -13.12 -3.52
N TYR A 157 -13.51 -13.40 -2.85
CA TYR A 157 -13.66 -13.18 -1.41
C TYR A 157 -13.92 -14.54 -0.79
N GLN A 158 -12.84 -15.15 -0.32
CA GLN A 158 -12.86 -16.50 0.26
C GLN A 158 -13.03 -16.40 1.78
N ASN A 159 -13.21 -17.52 2.48
CA ASN A 159 -13.12 -17.57 3.95
C ASN A 159 -14.06 -16.64 4.75
N GLY A 160 -15.08 -16.05 4.10
CA GLY A 160 -15.97 -15.06 4.70
C GLY A 160 -15.45 -13.62 4.65
N ASP A 161 -14.43 -13.35 3.84
CA ASP A 161 -13.92 -12.00 3.55
C ASP A 161 -15.04 -11.07 3.12
N VAL A 162 -15.00 -9.85 3.62
CA VAL A 162 -16.03 -8.86 3.31
C VAL A 162 -15.73 -8.25 1.94
N PRO A 163 -16.65 -8.33 0.95
CA PRO A 163 -16.41 -7.77 -0.37
C PRO A 163 -16.14 -6.27 -0.36
N ASP A 164 -15.27 -5.82 -1.28
CA ASP A 164 -15.06 -4.40 -1.51
C ASP A 164 -16.34 -3.71 -2.00
N GLY A 165 -16.47 -2.43 -1.70
CA GLY A 165 -17.54 -1.60 -2.24
C GLY A 165 -17.48 -0.18 -1.70
N ASN A 166 -18.05 0.77 -2.44
CA ASN A 166 -18.17 2.17 -2.02
C ASN A 166 -16.83 2.85 -1.71
N ALA A 167 -15.73 2.44 -2.36
CA ALA A 167 -14.44 3.09 -2.16
C ALA A 167 -14.45 4.52 -2.73
N THR A 168 -13.69 5.42 -2.12
CA THR A 168 -13.42 6.75 -2.68
C THR A 168 -11.96 6.86 -3.02
N VAL A 169 -11.63 6.96 -4.31
CA VAL A 169 -10.25 7.08 -4.81
C VAL A 169 -10.13 8.42 -5.54
N ARG A 170 -9.57 9.44 -4.89
CA ARG A 170 -9.57 10.80 -5.45
C ARG A 170 -8.31 11.61 -5.24
N ASN A 171 -8.05 12.55 -6.15
CA ASN A 171 -6.93 13.49 -6.03
C ASN A 171 -5.54 12.83 -5.87
N ASN A 172 -5.38 11.57 -6.27
CA ASN A 172 -4.08 10.90 -6.24
C ASN A 172 -3.28 11.23 -7.51
N THR A 173 -1.96 11.29 -7.40
CA THR A 173 -1.06 11.45 -8.56
C THR A 173 -0.26 10.18 -8.77
N VAL A 174 -0.26 9.64 -9.98
CA VAL A 174 0.57 8.49 -10.36
C VAL A 174 1.56 8.91 -11.44
N CYS A 175 2.84 8.83 -11.14
CA CYS A 175 3.94 9.27 -11.99
C CYS A 175 4.68 8.04 -12.54
N GLN A 176 4.76 7.88 -13.85
CA GLN A 176 5.41 6.74 -14.51
C GLN A 176 6.44 7.22 -15.53
N SER A 177 7.73 7.15 -15.17
CA SER A 177 8.84 7.59 -16.02
C SER A 177 9.73 6.44 -16.52
N GLY A 178 9.53 5.23 -16.02
CA GLY A 178 10.47 4.12 -16.20
C GLY A 178 10.39 3.32 -17.50
N GLY A 179 9.35 3.49 -18.32
CA GLY A 179 9.20 2.80 -19.61
C GLY A 179 8.08 1.76 -19.63
N ALA A 180 8.15 0.75 -18.76
CA ALA A 180 7.05 -0.19 -18.54
C ALA A 180 5.94 0.40 -17.64
N THR A 181 4.68 0.31 -18.08
CA THR A 181 3.54 0.87 -17.35
C THR A 181 2.47 -0.19 -17.11
N GLY A 182 2.13 -0.40 -15.84
CA GLY A 182 0.85 -1.00 -15.45
C GLY A 182 -0.23 0.07 -15.29
N PRO A 183 -1.48 -0.34 -15.00
CA PRO A 183 -2.57 0.60 -14.75
C PRO A 183 -2.19 1.59 -13.63
N ALA A 184 -2.39 2.88 -13.88
CA ALA A 184 -2.09 3.90 -12.89
C ALA A 184 -3.05 3.81 -11.69
N VAL A 185 -4.36 3.78 -11.96
CA VAL A 185 -5.42 3.58 -10.98
C VAL A 185 -6.37 2.53 -11.52
N ASN A 186 -6.51 1.41 -10.81
CA ASN A 186 -7.39 0.31 -11.15
C ASN A 186 -8.39 0.10 -10.00
N VAL A 187 -9.68 0.32 -10.26
CA VAL A 187 -10.73 0.17 -9.25
C VAL A 187 -11.79 -0.78 -9.77
N ASN A 188 -11.82 -1.98 -9.21
CA ASN A 188 -12.80 -3.02 -9.47
C ASN A 188 -13.61 -3.29 -8.19
N SER A 189 -14.14 -2.22 -7.60
CA SER A 189 -14.96 -2.23 -6.40
C SER A 189 -16.29 -1.54 -6.71
N PRO A 190 -17.45 -2.21 -6.53
CA PRO A 190 -18.75 -1.68 -6.92
C PRO A 190 -19.09 -0.39 -6.18
N ASN A 191 -19.87 0.49 -6.82
CA ASN A 191 -20.33 1.78 -6.27
C ASN A 191 -19.20 2.73 -5.82
N SER A 192 -17.98 2.54 -6.32
CA SER A 192 -16.84 3.37 -5.97
C SER A 192 -16.83 4.70 -6.73
N VAL A 193 -16.32 5.74 -6.08
CA VAL A 193 -16.09 7.06 -6.67
C VAL A 193 -14.62 7.21 -7.00
N VAL A 194 -14.31 7.35 -8.29
CA VAL A 194 -12.95 7.58 -8.80
C VAL A 194 -12.91 8.93 -9.50
N THR A 195 -12.23 9.92 -8.92
CA THR A 195 -12.29 11.30 -9.45
C THR A 195 -11.00 12.08 -9.24
N ASN A 196 -10.68 12.99 -10.17
CA ASN A 196 -9.54 13.90 -10.07
C ASN A 196 -8.17 13.24 -9.80
N ASN A 197 -8.01 11.96 -10.16
CA ASN A 197 -6.70 11.33 -10.14
C ASN A 197 -5.91 11.77 -11.38
N VAL A 198 -4.63 12.08 -11.20
CA VAL A 198 -3.74 12.57 -12.25
C VAL A 198 -2.74 11.47 -12.58
N VAL A 199 -2.56 11.20 -13.88
CA VAL A 199 -1.49 10.32 -14.37
C VAL A 199 -0.49 11.18 -15.13
N VAL A 200 0.77 11.09 -14.73
CA VAL A 200 1.89 11.81 -15.36
C VAL A 200 2.86 10.79 -15.92
N THR A 201 3.25 10.95 -17.18
CA THR A 201 4.17 10.01 -17.86
C THR A 201 5.34 10.73 -18.52
N GLY A 202 6.36 9.98 -18.92
CA GLY A 202 7.52 10.49 -19.65
C GLY A 202 8.35 11.48 -18.83
N ALA A 203 8.93 12.48 -19.49
CA ALA A 203 9.82 13.45 -18.83
C ALA A 203 9.10 14.32 -17.78
N ALA A 204 7.78 14.54 -17.90
CA ALA A 204 7.04 15.28 -16.89
C ALA A 204 6.96 14.50 -15.55
N ALA A 205 7.02 13.17 -15.61
CA ALA A 205 6.95 12.28 -14.45
C ALA A 205 8.22 12.23 -13.60
N THR A 206 9.15 13.18 -13.77
CA THR A 206 10.39 13.30 -12.99
C THR A 206 10.54 14.65 -12.29
N THR A 207 9.53 15.53 -12.36
CA THR A 207 9.59 16.90 -11.85
C THR A 207 8.41 17.23 -10.92
N GLY A 208 8.54 18.31 -10.13
CA GLY A 208 7.46 18.77 -9.26
C GLY A 208 7.01 17.71 -8.26
N VAL A 209 5.70 17.42 -8.21
CA VAL A 209 5.13 16.36 -7.36
C VAL A 209 5.67 14.96 -7.70
N CYS A 210 6.13 14.76 -8.93
CA CYS A 210 6.73 13.51 -9.39
C CYS A 210 8.25 13.42 -9.16
N ALA A 211 8.88 14.44 -8.57
CA ALA A 211 10.29 14.35 -8.20
C ALA A 211 10.47 13.34 -7.07
N ARG A 212 11.48 12.48 -7.17
CA ARG A 212 11.81 11.44 -6.18
C ARG A 212 12.35 12.04 -4.88
#